data_AF-A0A7C5TDS4-F1
#
_entry.id   AF-A0A7C5TDS4-F1
#
_cell.length_a   1.000
_cell.length_b   1.000
_cell.length_c   1.000
_cell.angle_alpha   90.00
_cell.angle_beta   90.00
_cell.angle_gamma   90.00
#
_symmetry.space_group_name_H-M   'P 1'
#
loop_
_entity.id
_entity.type
_entity.pdbx_description
1 polymer ?
#
loop_
_entity_poly.entity_id
_entity_poly.type
_entity_poly.pdbx_seq_one_letter_code
_entity_poly.pdbx_strand_id
1 'polypeptide(L)' 'VVLPGEVKSTESVVRVLMEFNDGKVTWRTMGLSTSIVHASTLALLDGLNYYILMRNLNPQQPKHEVER' A
#
# COMPACT_ATOMS: atom_id res chain seq x y z
N VAL A 1 -34.87 7.96 -10.72
CA VAL A 1 -33.89 8.61 -9.81
C VAL A 1 -32.53 8.45 -10.44
N VAL A 2 -31.92 9.53 -10.89
CA VAL A 2 -30.55 9.52 -11.42
C VAL A 2 -29.65 9.72 -10.22
N LEU A 3 -28.81 8.74 -9.91
CA LEU A 3 -27.80 8.87 -8.87
C LEU A 3 -26.79 9.92 -9.37
N PRO A 4 -26.48 10.98 -8.60
CA PRO A 4 -25.43 11.91 -9.01
C PRO A 4 -24.14 11.11 -9.17
N GLY A 5 -23.64 11.08 -10.41
CA GLY A 5 -22.37 10.47 -10.74
C GLY A 5 -21.25 11.12 -9.92
N GLU A 6 -20.31 10.27 -9.51
CA GLU A 6 -19.02 10.55 -8.88
C GLU A 6 -18.80 12.03 -8.51
N VAL A 7 -18.99 12.35 -7.23
CA VAL A 7 -18.64 13.67 -6.70
C VAL A 7 -17.13 13.82 -6.89
N LYS A 8 -16.71 14.62 -7.89
CA LYS A 8 -15.31 15.04 -8.03
C LYS A 8 -14.91 15.70 -6.71
N SER A 9 -14.20 14.95 -5.86
CA SER A 9 -13.52 15.50 -4.69
C SER A 9 -12.65 16.67 -5.17
N THR A 10 -12.46 17.68 -4.30
CA THR A 10 -11.64 18.87 -4.60
C THR A 10 -10.38 18.44 -5.35
N GLU A 11 -10.07 19.01 -6.51
CA GLU A 11 -8.96 18.59 -7.41
C GLU A 11 -7.55 18.72 -6.78
N SER A 12 -7.48 18.92 -5.45
CA SER A 12 -6.28 18.89 -4.65
C SER A 12 -5.62 17.51 -4.68
N VAL A 13 -4.32 17.50 -4.97
CA VAL A 13 -3.50 16.30 -4.93
C VAL A 13 -3.24 15.92 -3.47
N VAL A 14 -3.72 14.75 -3.06
CA VAL A 14 -3.51 14.18 -1.72
C VAL A 14 -2.33 13.21 -1.76
N ARG A 15 -1.47 13.30 -0.74
CA ARG A 15 -0.34 12.40 -0.52
C ARG A 15 -0.59 11.58 0.74
N VAL A 16 -0.58 10.26 0.61
CA VAL A 16 -0.72 9.30 1.72
C VAL A 16 0.61 8.61 1.94
N LEU A 17 1.16 8.70 3.15
CA LEU A 17 2.33 7.94 3.58
C LEU A 17 1.82 6.76 4.43
N MET A 18 2.22 5.53 4.07
CA MET A 18 1.95 4.34 4.86
C MET A 18 3.26 3.75 5.38
N GLU A 19 3.27 3.39 6.66
CA GLU A 19 4.37 2.67 7.29
C GLU A 19 3.94 1.23 7.52
N PHE A 20 4.79 0.30 7.10
CA PHE A 20 4.61 -1.14 7.27
C PHE A 20 5.71 -1.68 8.16
N ASN A 21 5.38 -2.72 8.92
CA ASN A 21 6.32 -3.41 9.79
C ASN A 21 5.92 -4.89 9.88
N ASP A 22 6.86 -5.80 9.63
CA ASP A 22 6.67 -7.25 9.77
C ASP A 22 7.23 -7.82 11.09
N GLY A 23 7.58 -6.94 12.03
CA GLY A 23 8.26 -7.23 13.28
C GLY A 23 9.79 -7.23 13.18
N LYS A 24 10.37 -7.23 11.97
CA LYS A 24 11.83 -7.27 11.74
C LYS A 24 12.31 -6.10 10.90
N VAL A 25 11.55 -5.73 9.89
CA VAL A 25 11.86 -4.67 8.94
C VAL A 25 10.69 -3.69 8.90
N THR A 26 11.01 -2.42 8.96
CA THR A 26 10.06 -1.33 8.73
C THR A 26 10.34 -0.72 7.37
N TRP A 27 9.29 -0.54 6.56
CA TRP A 27 9.38 0.18 5.30
C TRP A 27 8.21 1.13 5.14
N ARG A 28 8.37 2.10 4.24
CA ARG A 28 7.36 3.12 3.98
C ARG A 28 7.06 3.20 2.50
N THR A 29 5.80 3.44 2.19
CA THR A 29 5.33 3.70 0.83
C THR A 29 4.50 4.97 0.78
N MET A 30 4.34 5.51 -0.42
CA MET A 30 3.64 6.75 -0.65
C MET A 30 2.69 6.61 -1.85
N GLY A 31 1.43 6.93 -1.65
CA GLY A 31 0.43 7.01 -2.70
C GLY A 31 0.03 8.47 -2.95
N LEU A 32 -0.11 8.85 -4.22
CA LEU A 32 -0.58 10.18 -4.61
C LEU A 32 -1.79 10.06 -5.53
N SER A 33 -2.85 10.80 -5.21
CA SER A 33 -4.04 10.87 -6.04
C SER A 33 -4.89 12.08 -5.66
N THR A 34 -5.83 12.47 -6.51
CA THR A 34 -6.87 13.48 -6.19
C THR A 34 -7.96 12.91 -5.26
N SER A 35 -7.99 11.60 -5.05
CA SER A 35 -8.88 10.91 -4.12
C SER A 35 -8.06 10.25 -3.00
N ILE A 36 -8.41 10.54 -1.75
CA ILE A 36 -7.78 9.91 -0.58
C ILE A 36 -7.91 8.38 -0.61
N VAL A 37 -9.04 7.86 -1.09
CA VAL A 37 -9.30 6.41 -1.19
C VAL A 37 -8.36 5.79 -2.22
N HIS A 38 -8.20 6.45 -3.36
CA HIS A 38 -7.30 5.97 -4.41
C HIS A 38 -5.83 6.07 -3.98
N ALA A 39 -5.40 7.18 -3.38
CA ALA A 39 -4.05 7.35 -2.84
C ALA A 39 -3.73 6.29 -1.77
N SER A 40 -4.69 5.98 -0.90
CA SER A 40 -4.52 4.94 0.14
C SER A 40 -4.38 3.55 -0.47
N THR A 41 -5.18 3.24 -1.49
CA THR A 41 -5.11 1.95 -2.20
C THR A 41 -3.76 1.76 -2.88
N LEU A 42 -3.25 2.81 -3.55
CA LEU A 42 -1.92 2.80 -4.17
C LEU A 42 -0.82 2.57 -3.12
N ALA A 43 -0.81 3.35 -2.05
CA ALA A 43 0.18 3.22 -0.98
C ALA A 43 0.18 1.80 -0.37
N LEU A 44 -1.01 1.21 -0.19
CA LEU A 44 -1.17 -0.14 0.34
C LEU A 44 -0.61 -1.21 -0.61
N LEU A 45 -1.03 -1.14 -1.88
CA LEU A 45 -0.61 -2.10 -2.90
C LEU A 45 0.91 -2.06 -3.09
N ASP A 46 1.49 -0.87 -3.16
CA ASP A 46 2.94 -0.68 -3.27
C ASP A 46 3.68 -1.27 -2.05
N GLY A 47 3.11 -1.10 -0.85
CA GLY A 47 3.67 -1.64 0.38
C GLY A 47 3.73 -3.16 0.40
N LEU A 48 2.64 -3.81 -0.03
CA LEU A 48 2.57 -5.28 -0.11
C LEU A 48 3.44 -5.83 -1.24
N ASN A 49 3.44 -5.19 -2.41
CA ASN A 49 4.27 -5.59 -3.54
C ASN A 49 5.75 -5.50 -3.19
N TYR A 50 6.17 -4.42 -2.53
CA TYR A 50 7.54 -4.27 -2.04
C TYR A 50 7.93 -5.41 -1.11
N TYR A 51 7.07 -5.74 -0.14
CA TYR A 51 7.32 -6.84 0.79
C TYR A 51 7.50 -8.19 0.10
N ILE A 52 6.57 -8.53 -0.81
CA ILE A 52 6.61 -9.80 -1.54
C ILE A 52 7.84 -9.85 -2.45
N LEU A 53 8.15 -8.76 -3.16
CA LEU A 53 9.32 -8.68 -4.02
C LEU A 53 10.61 -8.84 -3.21
N MET A 54 10.74 -8.17 -2.06
CA MET A 54 11.92 -8.31 -1.19
C MET A 54 12.10 -9.75 -0.71
N ARG A 55 11.02 -10.43 -0.33
CA ARG A 55 11.06 -11.83 0.12
C ARG A 55 11.46 -12.77 -1.01
N ASN A 56 11.00 -12.50 -2.23
CA ASN A 56 11.32 -13.31 -3.41
C ASN A 56 12.75 -13.08 -3.92
N LEU A 57 13.29 -11.87 -3.75
CA LEU A 57 14.66 -11.52 -4.14
C LEU A 57 15.71 -12.01 -3.15
N ASN A 58 15.32 -12.44 -1.94
CA ASN A 58 16.24 -12.97 -0.94
C ASN A 58 16.01 -14.48 -0.73
N PRO A 59 16.57 -15.35 -1.60
CA PRO A 59 16.33 -16.79 -1.57
C PRO A 59 16.85 -17.51 -0.32
N GLN A 60 17.62 -16.82 0.55
CA GLN A 60 18.19 -17.36 1.79
C GLN A 60 17.34 -17.06 3.04
N GLN A 61 16.17 -16.43 2.93
CA GLN A 61 15.29 -16.30 4.09
C GLN A 61 14.73 -17.67 4.47
N PRO A 62 14.97 -18.17 5.71
CA PRO A 62 14.33 -19.40 6.16
C PRO A 62 12.83 -19.18 6.04
N LYS A 63 12.16 -20.10 5.31
CA LYS A 63 10.71 -20.19 5.30
C LYS A 63 10.31 -20.27 6.77
N HIS A 64 9.76 -19.19 7.32
CA HIS A 64 9.10 -19.23 8.61
C HIS A 64 8.01 -20.29 8.46
N GLU A 65 8.33 -21.48 8.95
CA GLU A 65 7.40 -22.58 9.13
C GLU A 65 6.29 -21.97 9.97
N VAL A 66 5.11 -21.86 9.36
CA VAL A 66 3.89 -21.45 10.05
C VAL A 66 3.59 -22.59 11.01
N GLU A 67 4.22 -22.54 12.19
CA GLU A 67 4.00 -23.49 13.25
C GLU A 67 2.64 -23.15 13.89
N ARG A 68 1.64 -23.95 13.45
CA ARG A 68 0.40 -24.37 14.11
C ARG A 68 -0.49 -23.30 14.77
#